data_AF-A0A7V4Y8M0-F1
#
_entry.id   AF-A0A7V4Y8M0-F1
#
_cell.length_a   1.000
_cell.length_b   1.000
_cell.length_c   1.000
_cell.angle_alpha   90.00
_cell.angle_beta   90.00
_cell.angle_gamma   90.00
#
_symmetry.space_group_name_H-M   'P 1'
#
loop_
_entity.id
_entity.type
_entity.pdbx_description
1 polymer ?
#
loop_
_entity_poly.entity_id
_entity_poly.type
_entity_poly.pdbx_seq_one_letter_code
_entity_poly.pdbx_strand_id
1 'polypeptide(L)'
;MIRKKKKKTKKEKFSNLVSLFTSFLLIFFLAFSNFKIAKSKTELKNRLRNLTTQLNQIEEKNKEIKKKIGQAEKESFWEEKIREEGYVKEGEEMIVIKGPQKTKESTPEKNRWQKFLESLKNFLEKQE
;
A
#
# COMPACT_ATOMS: atom_id res chain seq x y z
N MET A 1 -11.76 79.78 -40.15
CA MET A 1 -12.05 79.18 -38.83
C MET A 1 -11.33 77.82 -38.74
N ILE A 2 -10.21 77.71 -38.02
CA ILE A 2 -9.40 76.47 -37.99
C ILE A 2 -9.80 75.64 -36.76
N ARG A 3 -10.49 74.51 -36.97
CA ARG A 3 -10.88 73.56 -35.91
C ARG A 3 -9.67 72.73 -35.45
N LYS A 4 -9.22 72.95 -34.22
CA LYS A 4 -8.20 72.09 -33.56
C LYS A 4 -8.82 70.74 -33.19
N LYS A 5 -8.36 69.64 -33.80
CA LYS A 5 -8.72 68.26 -33.39
C LYS A 5 -8.13 67.95 -32.01
N LYS A 6 -8.98 67.61 -31.05
CA LYS A 6 -8.57 67.13 -29.71
C LYS A 6 -7.78 65.84 -29.85
N LYS A 7 -6.47 65.87 -29.56
CA LYS A 7 -5.63 64.68 -29.41
C LYS A 7 -6.11 63.93 -28.17
N LYS A 8 -6.92 62.87 -28.34
CA LYS A 8 -7.22 61.94 -27.25
C LYS A 8 -5.89 61.33 -26.78
N THR A 9 -5.63 61.50 -25.49
CA THR A 9 -4.34 61.32 -24.84
C THR A 9 -4.01 59.85 -24.69
N LYS A 10 -2.88 59.38 -25.26
CA LYS A 10 -2.36 58.01 -25.12
C LYS A 10 -2.25 57.53 -23.64
N LYS A 11 -2.25 58.47 -22.69
CA LYS A 11 -2.21 58.25 -21.23
C LYS A 11 -3.37 57.40 -20.69
N GLU A 12 -4.59 57.54 -21.22
CA GLU A 12 -5.75 56.78 -20.74
C GLU A 12 -5.67 55.29 -21.10
N LYS A 13 -5.14 54.97 -22.29
CA LYS A 13 -4.96 53.57 -22.72
C LYS A 13 -3.87 52.85 -21.91
N PHE A 14 -2.83 53.56 -21.49
CA PHE A 14 -1.77 52.99 -20.64
C PHE A 14 -2.27 52.72 -19.21
N SER A 15 -3.07 53.64 -18.65
CA SER A 15 -3.67 53.44 -17.32
C SER A 15 -4.57 52.20 -17.26
N ASN A 16 -5.37 51.95 -18.29
CA ASN A 16 -6.26 50.79 -18.34
C ASN A 16 -5.48 49.48 -18.53
N LEU A 17 -4.35 49.49 -19.24
CA LEU A 17 -3.49 48.31 -19.37
C LEU A 17 -2.83 47.93 -18.04
N VAL A 18 -2.35 48.93 -17.30
CA VAL A 18 -1.73 48.71 -15.98
C VAL A 18 -2.76 48.18 -14.97
N SER A 19 -3.98 48.74 -14.93
CA SER A 19 -5.01 48.25 -14.02
C SER A 19 -5.42 46.80 -14.31
N LEU A 20 -5.56 46.43 -15.58
CA LEU A 20 -5.90 45.07 -15.99
C LEU A 20 -4.78 44.07 -15.63
N PHE A 21 -3.53 44.47 -15.82
CA PHE A 21 -2.38 43.65 -15.45
C PHE A 21 -2.24 43.46 -13.93
N THR A 22 -2.45 44.52 -13.14
CA THR A 22 -2.42 44.41 -11.67
C THR A 22 -3.55 43.54 -11.13
N SER A 23 -4.75 43.62 -11.72
CA SER A 23 -5.87 42.74 -11.39
C SER A 23 -5.54 41.28 -11.69
N PHE A 24 -4.94 41.02 -12.86
CA PHE A 24 -4.52 39.66 -13.24
C PHE A 24 -3.46 39.08 -12.29
N LEU A 25 -2.47 39.89 -11.89
CA LEU A 25 -1.46 39.50 -10.91
C LEU A 25 -2.07 39.17 -9.54
N LEU A 26 -3.06 39.94 -9.08
CA LEU A 26 -3.79 39.68 -7.83
C LEU A 26 -4.53 38.34 -7.91
N ILE A 27 -5.25 38.08 -9.00
CA ILE A 27 -5.97 36.81 -9.21
C ILE A 27 -4.98 35.65 -9.24
N PHE A 28 -3.86 35.79 -9.94
CA PHE A 28 -2.82 34.76 -10.01
C PHE A 28 -2.19 34.50 -8.64
N PHE A 29 -1.87 35.56 -7.88
CA PHE A 29 -1.34 35.44 -6.52
C PHE A 29 -2.30 34.71 -5.58
N LEU A 30 -3.60 35.05 -5.64
CA LEU A 30 -4.63 34.37 -4.85
C LEU A 30 -4.79 32.90 -5.25
N ALA A 31 -4.79 32.60 -6.55
CA ALA A 31 -4.87 31.22 -7.05
C ALA A 31 -3.66 30.40 -6.61
N PHE A 32 -2.44 30.95 -6.72
CA PHE A 32 -1.21 30.28 -6.30
C PHE A 32 -1.18 30.04 -4.78
N SER A 33 -1.60 31.02 -3.99
CA SER A 33 -1.71 30.90 -2.53
C SER A 33 -2.70 29.79 -2.14
N ASN A 34 -3.89 29.79 -2.75
CA ASN A 34 -4.89 28.75 -2.52
C ASN A 34 -4.37 27.35 -2.89
N PHE A 35 -3.64 27.22 -3.99
CA PHE A 35 -3.06 25.93 -4.39
C PHE A 35 -2.02 25.43 -3.36
N LYS A 36 -1.14 26.30 -2.87
CA LYS A 36 -0.13 25.95 -1.85
C LYS A 36 -0.80 25.50 -0.54
N ILE A 37 -1.85 26.20 -0.12
CA ILE A 37 -2.63 25.85 1.07
C ILE A 37 -3.34 24.51 0.86
N ALA A 38 -3.93 24.29 -0.31
CA ALA A 38 -4.63 23.04 -0.64
C ALA A 38 -3.67 21.84 -0.59
N LYS A 39 -2.47 21.97 -1.17
CA LYS A 39 -1.43 20.91 -1.12
C LYS A 39 -1.02 20.57 0.30
N SER A 40 -0.87 21.58 1.16
CA SER A 40 -0.52 21.36 2.56
C SER A 40 -1.66 20.63 3.29
N LYS A 41 -2.92 21.03 3.07
CA LYS A 41 -4.09 20.37 3.66
C LYS A 41 -4.24 18.91 3.22
N THR A 42 -4.00 18.59 1.95
CA THR A 42 -4.07 17.20 1.46
C THR A 42 -2.97 16.35 2.05
N GLU A 43 -1.74 16.88 2.16
CA GLU A 43 -0.64 16.17 2.79
C GLU A 43 -0.91 15.88 4.28
N LEU A 44 -1.36 16.88 5.05
CA LEU A 44 -1.74 16.69 6.44
C LEU A 44 -2.88 15.67 6.59
N LYS A 45 -3.91 15.74 5.72
CA LYS A 45 -5.03 14.79 5.73
C LYS A 45 -4.57 13.36 5.44
N ASN A 46 -3.65 13.19 4.51
CA ASN A 46 -3.08 11.88 4.18
C ASN A 46 -2.25 11.32 5.34
N ARG A 47 -1.43 12.16 5.98
CA ARG A 47 -0.68 11.78 7.18
C ARG A 47 -1.63 11.37 8.31
N LEU A 48 -2.67 12.16 8.55
CA LEU A 48 -3.70 11.85 9.54
C LEU A 48 -4.36 10.50 9.26
N ARG A 49 -4.80 10.26 8.01
CA ARG A 49 -5.40 8.99 7.61
C ARG A 49 -4.46 7.81 7.83
N ASN A 50 -3.19 7.93 7.45
CA ASN A 50 -2.20 6.88 7.65
C ASN A 50 -1.98 6.57 9.14
N LEU A 51 -1.84 7.62 9.97
CA LEU A 51 -1.73 7.49 11.42
C LEU A 51 -2.95 6.81 12.04
N THR A 52 -4.16 7.18 11.63
CA THR A 52 -5.40 6.52 12.08
C THR A 52 -5.46 5.06 11.68
N THR A 53 -5.06 4.72 10.44
CA THR A 53 -4.99 3.33 9.99
C THR A 53 -3.98 2.51 10.81
N GLN A 54 -2.80 3.07 11.09
CA GLN A 54 -1.80 2.41 11.93
C GLN A 54 -2.30 2.21 13.36
N LEU A 55 -2.99 3.20 13.94
CA LEU A 55 -3.62 3.07 15.26
C LEU A 55 -4.62 1.91 15.29
N ASN A 56 -5.51 1.85 14.30
CA ASN A 56 -6.52 0.78 14.22
C ASN A 56 -5.84 -0.60 14.10
N GLN A 57 -4.79 -0.73 13.28
CA GLN A 57 -4.04 -1.98 13.15
C GLN A 57 -3.36 -2.38 14.46
N ILE A 58 -2.80 -1.43 15.20
CA ILE A 58 -2.18 -1.68 16.50
C ILE A 58 -3.23 -2.11 17.53
N GLU A 59 -4.39 -1.45 17.56
CA GLU A 59 -5.49 -1.82 18.43
C GLU A 59 -6.04 -3.22 18.14
N GLU A 60 -6.21 -3.58 16.86
CA GLU A 60 -6.63 -4.91 16.44
C GLU A 60 -5.62 -5.97 16.87
N LYS A 61 -4.32 -5.73 16.63
CA LYS A 61 -3.25 -6.63 17.08
C LYS A 61 -3.23 -6.77 18.59
N ASN A 62 -3.41 -5.67 19.33
CA ASN A 62 -3.46 -5.71 20.78
C ASN A 62 -4.66 -6.53 21.28
N LYS A 63 -5.84 -6.36 20.67
CA LYS A 63 -7.02 -7.19 20.96
C LYS A 63 -6.77 -8.67 20.65
N GLU A 64 -6.14 -8.99 19.53
CA GLU A 64 -5.80 -10.37 19.15
C GLU A 64 -4.80 -11.00 20.14
N ILE A 65 -3.74 -10.28 20.50
CA ILE A 65 -2.74 -10.73 21.47
C ILE A 65 -3.39 -10.96 22.83
N LYS A 66 -4.24 -10.04 23.30
CA LYS A 66 -4.98 -10.22 24.56
C LYS A 66 -5.88 -11.46 24.54
N LYS A 67 -6.54 -11.75 23.41
CA LYS A 67 -7.31 -12.99 23.26
C LYS A 67 -6.43 -14.23 23.32
N LYS A 68 -5.27 -14.21 22.65
CA LYS A 68 -4.29 -15.31 22.68
C LYS A 68 -3.70 -15.53 24.07
N ILE A 69 -3.39 -14.46 24.81
CA ILE A 69 -2.96 -14.55 26.22
C ILE A 69 -4.06 -15.20 27.05
N GLY A 70 -5.30 -14.72 26.96
CA GLY A 70 -6.42 -15.33 27.70
C GLY A 70 -6.77 -16.76 27.28
N GLN A 71 -6.33 -17.21 26.10
CA GLN A 71 -6.41 -18.62 25.68
C GLN A 71 -5.23 -19.44 26.23
N ALA A 72 -4.02 -18.89 26.19
CA ALA A 72 -2.81 -19.52 26.69
C ALA A 72 -2.76 -19.62 28.24
N GLU A 73 -3.47 -18.75 28.96
CA GLU A 73 -3.65 -18.87 30.40
C GLU A 73 -4.61 -20.01 30.80
N LYS A 74 -5.35 -20.59 29.84
CA LYS A 74 -6.23 -21.73 30.13
C LYS A 74 -5.41 -23.01 30.14
N GLU A 75 -5.53 -23.76 31.22
CA GLU A 75 -4.91 -25.07 31.41
C GLU A 75 -5.23 -26.04 30.25
N SER A 76 -6.46 -25.98 29.72
CA SER A 76 -6.90 -26.79 28.58
C SER A 76 -6.07 -26.58 27.30
N PHE A 77 -5.53 -25.38 27.07
CA PHE A 77 -4.71 -25.09 25.89
C PHE A 77 -3.34 -25.76 25.99
N TRP A 78 -2.76 -25.77 27.20
CA TRP A 78 -1.51 -26.49 27.45
C TRP A 78 -1.71 -27.99 27.33
N GLU A 79 -2.81 -28.53 27.86
CA GLU A 79 -3.12 -29.95 27.72
C GLU A 79 -3.32 -30.38 26.26
N GLU A 80 -4.04 -29.60 25.47
CA GLU A 80 -4.25 -29.86 24.05
C GLU A 80 -2.92 -29.82 23.27
N LYS A 81 -2.11 -28.80 23.50
CA LYS A 81 -0.79 -28.67 22.86
C LYS A 81 0.18 -29.80 23.24
N ILE A 82 0.20 -30.20 24.51
CA ILE A 82 1.03 -31.30 25.00
C ILE A 82 0.59 -32.62 24.36
N ARG A 83 -0.72 -32.84 24.17
CA ARG A 83 -1.26 -34.01 23.46
C ARG A 83 -0.94 -33.99 21.97
N GLU A 84 -0.97 -32.83 21.31
CA GLU A 84 -0.56 -32.66 19.91
C GLU A 84 0.93 -32.94 19.71
N GLU A 85 1.78 -32.53 20.66
CA GLU A 85 3.22 -32.83 20.66
C GLU A 85 3.53 -34.31 21.00
N GLY A 86 2.49 -35.11 21.32
CA GLY A 86 2.59 -36.55 21.52
C GLY A 86 2.94 -36.98 22.94
N TYR A 87 2.87 -36.06 23.91
CA TYR A 87 3.04 -36.38 25.31
C TYR A 87 1.76 -36.95 25.91
N VAL A 88 1.91 -37.93 26.79
CA VAL A 88 0.83 -38.69 27.42
C VAL A 88 0.89 -38.45 28.92
N LYS A 89 -0.26 -38.22 29.56
CA LYS A 89 -0.33 -38.04 31.02
C LYS A 89 0.02 -39.35 31.72
N GLU A 90 0.65 -39.27 32.90
CA GLU A 90 0.97 -40.44 33.71
C GLU A 90 -0.31 -41.24 34.01
N GLY A 91 -0.43 -42.45 33.45
CA GLY A 91 -1.60 -43.33 33.61
C GLY A 91 -2.51 -43.49 32.37
N GLU A 92 -2.25 -42.82 31.26
CA GLU A 92 -2.97 -43.03 29.99
C GLU A 92 -2.17 -43.96 29.03
N GLU A 93 -2.85 -44.86 28.31
CA GLU A 93 -2.21 -45.75 27.31
C GLU A 93 -2.15 -45.11 25.91
N MET A 94 -0.94 -45.04 25.32
CA MET A 94 -0.73 -44.49 23.98
C MET A 94 -1.07 -45.53 22.89
N ILE A 95 -2.16 -45.33 22.15
CA ILE A 95 -2.51 -46.17 21.01
C ILE A 95 -2.01 -45.52 19.71
N VAL A 96 -0.88 -45.99 19.17
CA VAL A 96 -0.34 -45.52 17.88
C VAL A 96 -0.96 -46.31 16.73
N ILE A 97 -1.91 -45.69 16.02
CA ILE A 97 -2.49 -46.27 14.81
C ILE A 97 -1.53 -46.06 13.64
N LYS A 98 -0.78 -47.10 13.24
CA LYS A 98 0.03 -47.07 12.02
C LYS A 98 -0.90 -47.04 10.80
N GLY A 99 -0.99 -45.89 10.14
CA GLY A 99 -1.71 -45.77 8.87
C GLY A 99 -1.09 -46.67 7.78
N PRO A 100 -1.87 -47.10 6.77
CA PRO A 100 -1.34 -47.91 5.68
C PRO A 100 -0.22 -47.14 4.95
N GLN A 101 0.94 -47.80 4.78
CA GLN A 101 2.05 -47.28 4.00
C GLN A 101 1.56 -46.96 2.58
N LYS A 102 1.35 -45.68 2.27
CA LYS A 102 1.23 -45.22 0.90
C LYS A 102 2.62 -45.28 0.29
N THR A 103 2.88 -46.32 -0.50
CA THR A 103 4.00 -46.38 -1.44
C THR A 103 3.96 -45.12 -2.30
N LYS A 104 4.83 -44.15 -1.99
CA LYS A 104 5.05 -43.00 -2.86
C LYS A 104 5.88 -43.51 -4.04
N GLU A 105 5.21 -43.94 -5.10
CA GLU A 105 5.82 -43.94 -6.43
C GLU A 105 6.14 -42.49 -6.79
N SER A 106 7.40 -42.11 -6.59
CA SER A 106 7.97 -40.91 -7.18
C SER A 106 8.07 -41.13 -8.69
N THR A 107 6.99 -40.83 -9.40
CA THR A 107 7.10 -40.50 -10.83
C THR A 107 7.88 -39.19 -10.93
N PRO A 108 8.99 -39.14 -11.68
CA PRO A 108 9.71 -37.89 -11.87
C PRO A 108 8.81 -36.95 -12.67
N GLU A 109 8.20 -35.97 -12.00
CA GLU A 109 7.63 -34.81 -12.68
C GLU A 109 8.76 -34.19 -13.49
N LYS A 110 8.71 -34.33 -14.82
CA LYS A 110 9.56 -33.58 -15.74
C LYS A 110 9.33 -32.10 -15.46
N ASN A 111 10.29 -31.56 -14.72
CA ASN A 111 10.27 -30.24 -14.14
C ASN A 111 10.09 -29.24 -15.29
N ARG A 112 9.14 -28.31 -15.18
CA ARG A 112 8.87 -27.30 -16.22
C ARG A 112 10.13 -26.52 -16.63
N TRP A 113 11.11 -26.47 -15.74
CA TRP A 113 12.48 -25.99 -15.95
C TRP A 113 13.27 -26.74 -17.02
N GLN A 114 13.14 -28.07 -17.12
CA GLN A 114 13.82 -28.86 -18.15
C GLN A 114 13.28 -28.52 -19.54
N LYS A 115 11.96 -28.37 -19.70
CA LYS A 115 11.35 -27.91 -20.96
C LYS A 115 11.77 -26.49 -21.34
N PHE A 116 11.95 -25.61 -20.35
CA PHE A 116 12.43 -24.24 -20.58
C PHE A 116 13.88 -24.21 -21.08
N LEU A 117 14.78 -24.97 -20.44
CA LEU A 117 16.19 -25.07 -20.84
C LEU A 117 16.33 -25.65 -22.25
N GLU A 118 15.53 -26.66 -22.59
CA GLU A 118 15.52 -27.28 -23.91
C GLU A 118 15.07 -26.29 -25.01
N SER A 119 14.04 -25.49 -24.73
CA SER A 119 13.59 -24.43 -25.65
C SER A 119 14.62 -23.31 -25.82
N LEU A 120 15.41 -23.01 -24.79
CA LEU A 120 16.41 -21.95 -24.81
C LEU A 120 17.65 -22.37 -25.61
N LYS A 121 18.05 -23.64 -25.48
CA LYS A 121 19.13 -24.24 -26.29
C LYS A 121 18.79 -24.20 -27.78
N ASN A 122 17.59 -24.66 -28.16
CA ASN A 122 17.14 -24.66 -29.57
C ASN A 122 17.06 -23.26 -30.19
N PHE A 123 16.87 -22.22 -29.37
CA PHE A 123 16.84 -20.84 -29.85
C PHE A 123 18.24 -20.28 -30.15
N LEU A 124 19.22 -20.63 -29.31
CA LEU A 124 20.62 -20.21 -29.48
C LEU A 124 21.28 -20.88 -30.69
N GLU A 125 20.99 -22.17 -30.91
CA GLU A 125 21.52 -22.94 -32.04
C GLU A 125 20.94 -22.52 -33.40
N LYS A 126 19.91 -21.66 -33.40
CA LYS A 126 19.26 -21.11 -34.60
C LYS A 126 19.77 -19.70 -34.97
N GLN A 127 20.66 -19.12 -34.16
CA GLN A 127 21.26 -17.79 -34.39
C GLN A 127 22.71 -17.84 -34.89
N GLU A 128 23.31 -19.04 -34.96
CA GLU A 128 24.52 -19.32 -35.76
C GLU A 128 24.12 -19.92 -37.11
#